data_AF-A0A166G3B8-F1
#
_entry.id   AF-A0A166G3B8-F1
#
_cell.length_a   1.000
_cell.length_b   1.000
_cell.length_c   1.000
_cell.angle_alpha   90.00
_cell.angle_beta   90.00
_cell.angle_gamma   90.00
#
_symmetry.space_group_name_H-M   'P 1'
#
loop_
_entity.id
_entity.type
_entity.pdbx_description
1 polymer ?
#
loop_
_entity_poly.entity_id
_entity_poly.type
_entity_poly.pdbx_seq_one_letter_code
_entity_poly.pdbx_strand_id
1 'polypeptide(L)'
;MSHSPSPAPAGSPAPSSSRHKATPVEKQRSQLERLLKDPAKPAFIPAAPKQKEIRPPRDMMKNVQGSSAGAGSGEFHVYKASRRREYERLKALSDESRAEQEKAEFEEKKRQREEEAEAKTAKNRAKRMKKKGRGKGDGKGGDAQAATGTSSANISGGNEPPLKKKRLVNGAVITFRKPGDASGEESDGDADDVGPAPVAESMIQDVAPIEDVPQAEGAKLTIIEDE
;
A
#
# COMPACT_ATOMS: atom_id res chain seq x y z
N MET A 1 -27.97 -68.52 -11.31
CA MET A 1 -27.30 -68.09 -12.56
C MET A 1 -26.16 -67.15 -12.20
N SER A 2 -24.92 -67.64 -12.20
CA SER A 2 -23.71 -66.89 -11.88
C SER A 2 -23.28 -66.05 -13.09
N HIS A 3 -23.26 -64.72 -12.94
CA HIS A 3 -22.78 -63.81 -13.97
C HIS A 3 -21.32 -63.45 -13.67
N SER A 4 -20.41 -63.84 -14.55
CA SER A 4 -19.00 -63.42 -14.54
C SER A 4 -18.85 -61.99 -15.05
N PRO A 5 -18.01 -61.13 -14.46
CA PRO A 5 -17.76 -59.79 -14.99
C PRO A 5 -16.81 -59.84 -16.20
N SER A 6 -17.24 -59.25 -17.32
CA SER A 6 -16.42 -59.03 -18.51
C SER A 6 -15.36 -57.94 -18.25
N PRO A 7 -14.12 -58.06 -18.75
CA PRO A 7 -13.11 -57.01 -18.60
C PRO A 7 -13.44 -55.78 -19.47
N ALA A 8 -13.38 -54.59 -18.88
CA ALA A 8 -13.60 -53.32 -19.57
C ALA A 8 -12.44 -52.98 -20.54
N PRO A 9 -12.70 -52.24 -21.65
CA PRO A 9 -11.67 -51.83 -22.59
C PRO A 9 -10.71 -50.82 -21.94
N ALA A 10 -9.41 -50.99 -22.20
CA ALA A 10 -8.33 -50.15 -21.72
C ALA A 10 -8.63 -48.67 -21.96
N GLY A 11 -8.85 -47.93 -20.87
CA GLY A 11 -9.09 -46.50 -20.87
C GLY A 11 -7.90 -45.73 -21.44
N SER A 12 -8.21 -44.74 -22.25
CA SER A 12 -7.33 -43.71 -22.80
C SER A 12 -6.26 -43.25 -21.81
N PRO A 13 -5.02 -42.94 -22.25
CA PRO A 13 -3.97 -42.50 -21.34
C PRO A 13 -4.42 -41.21 -20.65
N ALA A 14 -4.61 -41.29 -19.33
CA ALA A 14 -4.89 -40.13 -18.50
C ALA A 14 -3.80 -39.07 -18.75
N PRO A 15 -4.14 -37.77 -18.83
CA PRO A 15 -3.16 -36.73 -19.07
C PRO A 15 -2.13 -36.79 -17.94
N SER A 16 -0.88 -37.09 -18.29
CA SER A 16 0.21 -37.12 -17.33
C SER A 16 0.38 -35.72 -16.77
N SER A 17 -0.16 -35.48 -15.58
CA SER A 17 0.11 -34.27 -14.80
C SER A 17 1.62 -34.07 -14.75
N SER A 18 2.08 -32.98 -15.34
CA SER A 18 3.50 -32.64 -15.39
C SER A 18 4.03 -32.57 -13.96
N ARG A 19 4.96 -33.46 -13.62
CA ARG A 19 5.49 -33.61 -12.24
C ARG A 19 6.35 -32.44 -11.75
N HIS A 20 6.51 -31.38 -12.54
CA HIS A 20 7.27 -30.20 -12.17
C HIS A 20 6.33 -29.09 -11.64
N LYS A 21 6.84 -28.30 -10.70
CA LYS A 21 6.13 -27.11 -10.21
C LYS A 21 6.05 -26.10 -11.35
N ALA A 22 4.84 -25.77 -11.78
CA ALA A 22 4.64 -24.86 -12.89
C ALA A 22 5.33 -23.52 -12.64
N THR A 23 6.09 -23.05 -13.62
CA THR A 23 6.73 -21.73 -13.59
C THR A 23 5.65 -20.63 -13.57
N PRO A 24 5.95 -19.40 -13.10
CA PRO A 24 4.98 -18.30 -13.14
C PRO A 24 4.40 -18.05 -14.54
N VAL A 25 5.24 -18.22 -15.56
CA VAL A 25 4.84 -18.08 -16.98
C VAL A 25 3.90 -19.20 -17.41
N GLU A 26 4.15 -20.45 -17.01
CA GLU A 26 3.24 -21.58 -17.29
C GLU A 26 1.88 -21.43 -16.60
N LYS A 27 1.85 -20.88 -15.38
CA LYS A 27 0.59 -20.57 -14.68
C LYS A 27 -0.21 -19.49 -15.42
N GLN A 28 0.45 -18.44 -15.89
CA GLN A 28 -0.20 -17.41 -16.69
C GLN A 28 -0.69 -17.98 -18.02
N ARG A 29 0.13 -18.78 -18.70
CA ARG A 29 -0.23 -19.43 -19.97
C ARG A 29 -1.47 -20.30 -19.82
N SER A 30 -1.52 -21.18 -18.81
CA SER A 30 -2.69 -22.02 -18.57
C SER A 30 -3.96 -21.23 -18.19
N GLN A 31 -3.82 -20.11 -17.47
CA GLN A 31 -4.94 -19.20 -17.20
C GLN A 31 -5.43 -18.50 -18.49
N LEU A 32 -4.52 -18.06 -19.36
CA LEU A 32 -4.85 -17.46 -20.65
C LEU A 32 -5.51 -18.47 -21.59
N GLU A 33 -4.96 -19.68 -21.70
CA GLU A 33 -5.56 -20.78 -22.47
C GLU A 33 -7.00 -21.07 -22.00
N ARG A 34 -7.25 -21.02 -20.68
CA ARG A 34 -8.59 -21.18 -20.12
C ARG A 34 -9.53 -20.02 -20.46
N LEU A 35 -9.05 -18.78 -20.45
CA LEU A 35 -9.84 -17.59 -20.78
C LEU A 35 -10.12 -17.50 -22.29
N LEU A 36 -9.15 -17.85 -23.12
CA LEU A 36 -9.24 -17.79 -24.58
C LEU A 36 -10.05 -18.95 -25.19
N LYS A 37 -10.33 -20.01 -24.42
CA LYS A 37 -11.21 -21.09 -24.86
C LYS A 37 -12.60 -20.59 -25.25
N ASP A 38 -13.15 -19.63 -24.48
CA ASP A 38 -14.46 -19.03 -24.71
C ASP A 38 -14.38 -17.49 -24.61
N PRO A 39 -13.93 -16.79 -25.68
CA PRO A 39 -13.65 -15.36 -25.61
C PRO A 39 -14.92 -14.49 -25.46
N ALA A 40 -16.10 -15.04 -25.72
CA ALA A 40 -17.38 -14.34 -25.52
C ALA A 40 -17.79 -14.25 -24.04
N LYS A 41 -17.19 -15.05 -23.14
CA LYS A 41 -17.52 -15.04 -21.72
C LYS A 41 -16.79 -13.88 -21.03
N PRO A 42 -17.50 -12.98 -20.33
CA PRO A 42 -16.84 -11.91 -19.58
C PRO A 42 -15.93 -12.49 -18.49
N ALA A 43 -14.72 -11.96 -18.39
CA ALA A 43 -13.78 -12.37 -17.36
C ALA A 43 -14.28 -11.92 -15.97
N PHE A 44 -14.24 -12.84 -14.99
CA PHE A 44 -14.60 -12.51 -13.62
C PHE A 44 -13.45 -11.76 -12.94
N ILE A 45 -13.63 -10.46 -12.71
CA ILE A 45 -12.74 -9.64 -11.89
C ILE A 45 -13.38 -9.53 -10.51
N PRO A 46 -12.75 -10.05 -9.44
CA PRO A 46 -13.32 -9.93 -8.11
C PRO A 46 -13.38 -8.46 -7.68
N ALA A 47 -14.49 -8.06 -7.06
CA ALA A 47 -14.59 -6.75 -6.43
C ALA A 47 -13.58 -6.61 -5.28
N ALA A 48 -13.25 -5.37 -4.92
CA ALA A 48 -12.37 -5.09 -3.80
C ALA A 48 -12.87 -5.78 -2.51
N PRO A 49 -11.95 -6.29 -1.66
CA PRO A 49 -12.33 -6.94 -0.41
C PRO A 49 -13.08 -5.94 0.47
N LYS A 50 -14.28 -6.32 0.91
CA LYS A 50 -15.09 -5.51 1.83
C LYS A 50 -14.50 -5.58 3.24
N GLN A 51 -14.63 -4.49 3.98
CA GLN A 51 -14.29 -4.47 5.40
C GLN A 51 -15.25 -5.36 6.19
N LYS A 52 -14.79 -5.88 7.33
CA LYS A 52 -15.58 -6.80 8.15
C LYS A 52 -16.62 -6.00 8.95
N GLU A 53 -17.81 -5.87 8.40
CA GLU A 53 -18.93 -5.23 9.08
C GLU A 53 -19.69 -6.21 9.97
N ILE A 54 -20.11 -5.72 11.13
CA ILE A 54 -20.91 -6.49 12.07
C ILE A 54 -22.38 -6.29 11.72
N ARG A 55 -23.14 -7.39 11.79
CA ARG A 55 -24.57 -7.34 11.49
C ARG A 55 -25.26 -6.35 12.46
N PRO A 56 -26.11 -5.45 11.94
CA PRO A 56 -26.82 -4.53 12.80
C PRO A 56 -27.71 -5.29 13.79
N PRO A 57 -27.91 -4.74 15.01
CA PRO A 57 -28.85 -5.31 15.97
C PRO A 57 -30.26 -5.35 15.36
N ARG A 58 -31.08 -6.32 15.81
CA ARG A 58 -32.48 -6.40 15.38
C ARG A 58 -33.28 -5.34 16.11
N ASP A 59 -34.14 -4.64 15.38
CA ASP A 59 -34.98 -3.55 15.91
C ASP A 59 -35.97 -4.03 16.98
N MET A 60 -36.72 -5.11 16.69
CA MET A 60 -37.66 -5.71 17.65
C MET A 60 -37.31 -7.18 17.93
N MET A 61 -37.14 -7.51 19.21
CA MET A 61 -37.14 -8.89 19.69
C MET A 61 -38.59 -9.38 19.83
N LYS A 62 -38.96 -10.44 19.12
CA LYS A 62 -40.32 -11.02 19.18
C LYS A 62 -40.57 -11.91 20.40
N ASN A 63 -39.51 -12.39 21.05
CA ASN A 63 -39.57 -13.42 22.09
C ASN A 63 -38.99 -12.88 23.41
N VAL A 64 -39.49 -11.73 23.88
CA VAL A 64 -39.09 -11.17 25.16
C VAL A 64 -39.97 -11.78 26.25
N GLN A 65 -39.37 -12.59 27.13
CA GLN A 65 -40.05 -13.13 28.31
C GLN A 65 -40.26 -12.00 29.34
N GLY A 66 -41.33 -12.06 30.14
CA GLY A 66 -41.64 -11.02 31.12
C GLY A 66 -40.53 -10.81 32.16
N SER A 67 -40.40 -9.59 32.68
CA SER A 67 -39.27 -9.18 33.54
C SER A 67 -39.15 -9.96 34.86
N SER A 68 -40.25 -10.53 35.36
CA SER A 68 -40.28 -11.35 36.58
C SER A 68 -40.20 -12.86 36.31
N ALA A 69 -40.15 -13.28 35.05
CA ALA A 69 -40.13 -14.67 34.70
C ALA A 69 -38.70 -15.24 34.87
N GLY A 70 -38.58 -16.45 35.44
CA GLY A 70 -37.29 -17.06 35.76
C GLY A 70 -36.42 -17.39 34.54
N ALA A 71 -35.14 -17.69 34.79
CA ALA A 71 -34.19 -18.05 33.73
C ALA A 71 -34.60 -19.35 33.03
N GLY A 72 -34.92 -19.25 31.74
CA GLY A 72 -35.21 -20.42 30.89
C GLY A 72 -33.94 -21.18 30.49
N SER A 73 -34.10 -22.43 30.06
CA SER A 73 -32.97 -23.28 29.61
C SER A 73 -32.21 -22.74 28.40
N GLY A 74 -32.86 -21.90 27.58
CA GLY A 74 -32.25 -21.26 26.41
C GLY A 74 -31.51 -19.96 26.69
N GLU A 75 -31.66 -19.37 27.89
CA GLU A 75 -31.16 -18.02 28.20
C GLU A 75 -29.63 -17.96 28.17
N PHE A 76 -28.97 -19.04 28.61
CA PHE A 76 -27.51 -19.16 28.53
C PHE A 76 -26.97 -18.99 27.10
N HIS A 77 -27.65 -19.59 26.12
CA HIS A 77 -27.24 -19.50 24.72
C HIS A 77 -27.51 -18.11 24.13
N VAL A 78 -28.61 -17.46 24.55
CA VAL A 78 -28.91 -16.07 24.18
C VAL A 78 -27.82 -15.14 24.68
N TYR A 79 -27.46 -15.24 25.97
CA TYR A 79 -26.36 -14.47 26.56
C TYR A 79 -25.04 -14.72 25.84
N LYS A 80 -24.65 -15.99 25.64
CA LYS A 80 -23.40 -16.35 24.94
C LYS A 80 -23.33 -15.75 23.53
N ALA A 81 -24.42 -15.81 22.78
CA ALA A 81 -24.49 -15.23 21.45
C ALA A 81 -24.42 -13.68 21.47
N SER A 82 -25.15 -13.04 22.40
CA SER A 82 -25.12 -11.58 22.54
C SER A 82 -23.74 -11.08 22.94
N ARG A 83 -23.08 -11.73 23.92
CA ARG A 83 -21.74 -11.38 24.40
C ARG A 83 -20.69 -11.53 23.31
N ARG A 84 -20.77 -12.61 22.51
CA ARG A 84 -19.87 -12.79 21.36
C ARG A 84 -20.05 -11.67 20.34
N ARG A 85 -21.29 -11.31 19.99
CA ARG A 85 -21.56 -10.19 19.06
C ARG A 85 -21.05 -8.87 19.63
N GLU A 86 -21.21 -8.64 20.92
CA GLU A 86 -20.75 -7.41 21.56
C GLU A 86 -19.22 -7.29 21.60
N TYR A 87 -18.52 -8.39 21.87
CA TYR A 87 -17.06 -8.41 21.79
C TYR A 87 -16.55 -8.20 20.37
N GLU A 88 -17.20 -8.80 19.38
CA GLU A 88 -16.91 -8.51 17.98
C GLU A 88 -17.12 -7.02 17.68
N ARG A 89 -18.21 -6.42 18.19
CA ARG A 89 -18.54 -4.99 18.01
C ARG A 89 -17.51 -4.07 18.61
N LEU A 90 -17.16 -4.28 19.87
CA LEU A 90 -16.14 -3.49 20.55
C LEU A 90 -14.78 -3.64 19.88
N LYS A 91 -14.44 -4.86 19.43
CA LYS A 91 -13.20 -5.11 18.69
C LYS A 91 -13.17 -4.35 17.36
N ALA A 92 -14.22 -4.44 16.55
CA ALA A 92 -14.29 -3.74 15.27
C ALA A 92 -14.16 -2.22 15.44
N LEU A 93 -14.85 -1.65 16.43
CA LEU A 93 -14.75 -0.22 16.75
C LEU A 93 -13.33 0.17 17.17
N SER A 94 -12.68 -0.65 18.00
CA SER A 94 -11.29 -0.40 18.43
C SER A 94 -10.29 -0.53 17.29
N ASP A 95 -10.49 -1.49 16.38
CA ASP A 95 -9.62 -1.72 15.23
C ASP A 95 -9.78 -0.61 14.18
N GLU A 96 -11.00 -0.13 13.96
CA GLU A 96 -11.31 1.02 13.09
C GLU A 96 -10.66 2.30 13.62
N SER A 97 -10.86 2.61 14.91
CA SER A 97 -10.24 3.77 15.55
C SER A 97 -8.70 3.77 15.44
N ARG A 98 -8.06 2.61 15.66
CA ARG A 98 -6.61 2.48 15.47
C ARG A 98 -6.20 2.69 14.03
N ALA A 99 -6.90 2.06 13.08
CA ALA A 99 -6.60 2.20 11.67
C ALA A 99 -6.78 3.65 11.17
N GLU A 100 -7.75 4.40 11.70
CA GLU A 100 -7.94 5.82 11.40
C GLU A 100 -6.80 6.68 11.94
N GLN A 101 -6.37 6.45 13.19
CA GLN A 101 -5.23 7.14 13.79
C GLN A 101 -3.95 6.89 13.00
N GLU A 102 -3.64 5.63 12.68
CA GLU A 102 -2.47 5.25 11.90
C GLU A 102 -2.46 5.88 10.50
N LYS A 103 -3.63 5.95 9.84
CA LYS A 103 -3.77 6.63 8.54
C LYS A 103 -3.55 8.13 8.65
N ALA A 104 -4.16 8.78 9.64
CA ALA A 104 -4.00 10.22 9.86
C ALA A 104 -2.53 10.57 10.11
N GLU A 105 -1.85 9.83 10.99
CA GLU A 105 -0.42 10.03 11.25
C GLU A 105 0.43 9.80 9.99
N PHE A 106 0.11 8.77 9.22
CA PHE A 106 0.84 8.47 7.99
C PHE A 106 0.66 9.58 6.95
N GLU A 107 -0.55 10.08 6.78
CA GLU A 107 -0.88 11.18 5.87
C GLU A 107 -0.19 12.48 6.29
N GLU A 108 -0.16 12.80 7.58
CA GLU A 108 0.57 13.95 8.11
C GLU A 108 2.09 13.83 7.87
N LYS A 109 2.68 12.68 8.22
CA LYS A 109 4.11 12.40 7.98
C LYS A 109 4.47 12.39 6.49
N LYS A 110 3.53 12.00 5.62
CA LYS A 110 3.71 12.05 4.18
C LYS A 110 3.67 13.50 3.68
N ARG A 111 2.67 14.29 4.12
CA ARG A 111 2.51 15.69 3.76
C ARG A 111 3.74 16.52 4.16
N GLN A 112 4.25 16.33 5.38
CA GLN A 112 5.46 17.01 5.85
C GLN A 112 6.68 16.72 4.95
N ARG A 113 6.90 15.44 4.60
CA ARG A 113 8.00 15.05 3.70
C ARG A 113 7.85 15.63 2.30
N GLU A 114 6.62 15.67 1.78
CA GLU A 114 6.31 16.27 0.48
C GLU A 114 6.57 17.79 0.51
N GLU A 115 6.09 18.49 1.52
CA GLU A 115 6.32 19.94 1.71
C GLU A 115 7.82 20.27 1.82
N GLU A 116 8.60 19.49 2.57
CA GLU A 116 10.05 19.67 2.67
C GLU A 116 10.77 19.45 1.33
N ALA A 117 10.37 18.40 0.60
CA ALA A 117 10.91 18.12 -0.73
C ALA A 117 10.55 19.23 -1.73
N GLU A 118 9.31 19.73 -1.68
CA GLU A 118 8.84 20.85 -2.49
C GLU A 118 9.57 22.14 -2.15
N ALA A 119 9.78 22.46 -0.87
CA ALA A 119 10.54 23.63 -0.45
C ALA A 119 12.00 23.58 -0.95
N LYS A 120 12.66 22.42 -0.82
CA LYS A 120 14.03 22.21 -1.33
C LYS A 120 14.08 22.34 -2.86
N THR A 121 13.14 21.73 -3.57
CA THR A 121 13.10 21.77 -5.04
C THR A 121 12.70 23.15 -5.57
N ALA A 122 11.78 23.87 -4.92
CA ALA A 122 11.38 25.23 -5.26
C ALA A 122 12.53 26.22 -5.07
N LYS A 123 13.27 26.14 -3.96
CA LYS A 123 14.48 26.94 -3.72
C LYS A 123 15.53 26.71 -4.81
N ASN A 124 15.76 25.45 -5.19
CA ASN A 124 16.70 25.11 -6.26
C ASN A 124 16.22 25.55 -7.64
N ARG A 125 14.92 25.46 -7.92
CA ARG A 125 14.29 25.94 -9.15
C ARG A 125 14.41 27.45 -9.27
N ALA A 126 14.13 28.20 -8.20
CA ALA A 126 14.26 29.65 -8.15
C ALA A 126 15.71 30.11 -8.41
N LYS A 127 16.71 29.44 -7.80
CA LYS A 127 18.14 29.68 -8.08
C LYS A 127 18.47 29.48 -9.57
N ARG A 128 17.99 28.39 -10.19
CA ARG A 128 18.21 28.10 -11.63
C ARG A 128 17.54 29.13 -12.53
N MET A 129 16.31 29.56 -12.22
CA MET A 129 15.59 30.58 -13.00
C MET A 129 16.27 31.94 -12.92
N LYS A 130 16.75 32.35 -11.74
CA LYS A 130 17.55 33.58 -11.59
C LYS A 130 18.83 33.53 -12.42
N LYS A 131 19.54 32.40 -12.44
CA LYS A 131 20.74 32.21 -13.29
C LYS A 131 20.40 32.25 -14.79
N LYS A 132 19.30 31.61 -15.21
CA LYS A 132 18.82 31.62 -16.59
C LYS A 132 18.40 33.01 -17.06
N GLY A 133 17.74 33.79 -16.19
CA GLY A 133 17.36 35.18 -16.47
C GLY A 133 18.58 36.08 -16.66
N ARG A 134 19.59 35.98 -15.80
CA ARG A 134 20.86 36.71 -15.95
C ARG A 134 21.60 36.31 -17.23
N GLY A 135 21.71 35.02 -17.54
CA GLY A 135 22.36 34.56 -18.76
C GLY A 135 21.62 34.85 -20.08
N LYS A 136 20.35 35.30 -20.02
CA LYS A 136 19.59 35.79 -21.18
C LYS A 136 19.60 37.32 -21.33
N GLY A 137 19.99 38.06 -20.29
CA GLY A 137 20.06 39.53 -20.30
C GLY A 137 21.25 40.09 -21.07
N ASP A 138 22.35 39.33 -21.19
CA ASP A 138 23.56 39.76 -21.89
C ASP A 138 23.64 39.29 -23.35
N GLY A 139 22.51 38.88 -23.95
CA GLY A 139 22.52 38.26 -25.28
C GLY A 139 21.20 38.31 -26.04
N LYS A 140 20.57 39.49 -26.15
CA LYS A 140 19.85 39.97 -27.35
C LYS A 140 19.07 41.25 -27.05
N GLY A 141 19.61 42.37 -27.52
CA GLY A 141 18.78 43.32 -28.26
C GLY A 141 18.50 42.76 -29.65
N GLY A 142 17.31 43.01 -30.19
CA GLY A 142 16.92 42.66 -31.55
C GLY A 142 15.51 42.07 -31.62
N ASP A 143 14.54 42.97 -31.74
CA ASP A 143 13.25 42.89 -32.43
C ASP A 143 12.68 41.51 -32.85
N ALA A 144 11.43 41.25 -32.46
CA ALA A 144 10.32 41.39 -33.41
C ALA A 144 9.00 40.94 -32.76
N GLN A 145 7.99 41.75 -33.03
CA GLN A 145 6.60 41.66 -32.62
C GLN A 145 5.85 40.51 -33.30
N ALA A 146 4.69 40.19 -32.72
CA ALA A 146 3.72 39.17 -33.09
C ALA A 146 3.48 38.94 -34.60
N ALA A 147 3.32 37.67 -34.99
CA ALA A 147 2.42 37.28 -36.08
C ALA A 147 2.04 35.79 -35.99
N THR A 148 0.72 35.57 -35.98
CA THR A 148 -0.05 34.34 -36.20
C THR A 148 0.38 33.58 -37.46
N GLY A 149 0.20 32.24 -37.47
CA GLY A 149 -0.14 31.51 -38.70
C GLY A 149 0.75 30.31 -39.09
N THR A 150 0.26 29.11 -38.75
CA THR A 150 -0.04 28.01 -39.67
C THR A 150 1.02 27.54 -40.70
N SER A 151 1.53 26.33 -40.40
CA SER A 151 1.74 25.16 -41.26
C SER A 151 2.79 25.11 -42.39
N SER A 152 3.47 23.96 -42.37
CA SER A 152 3.93 23.14 -43.51
C SER A 152 5.20 23.57 -44.25
N ALA A 153 6.27 22.79 -44.09
CA ALA A 153 6.70 21.84 -45.12
C ALA A 153 8.00 21.11 -44.70
N ASN A 154 7.98 19.80 -44.95
CA ASN A 154 9.12 18.88 -45.00
C ASN A 154 10.33 19.46 -45.76
N ILE A 155 11.55 19.04 -45.40
CA ILE A 155 12.54 18.46 -46.32
C ILE A 155 13.63 17.70 -45.54
N SER A 156 13.85 16.50 -46.05
CA SER A 156 14.83 15.46 -45.74
C SER A 156 16.29 15.86 -45.90
N GLY A 157 17.19 15.14 -45.21
CA GLY A 157 18.58 14.95 -45.64
C GLY A 157 19.55 14.82 -44.48
N GLY A 158 20.24 13.68 -44.39
CA GLY A 158 21.03 13.26 -43.23
C GLY A 158 22.31 14.05 -42.96
N ASN A 159 22.76 14.02 -41.70
CA ASN A 159 23.99 13.34 -41.30
C ASN A 159 24.13 13.39 -39.76
N GLU A 160 24.87 12.43 -39.22
CA GLU A 160 25.07 12.08 -37.80
C GLU A 160 25.03 13.22 -36.74
N PRO A 161 24.56 12.94 -35.50
CA PRO A 161 24.53 13.93 -34.44
C PRO A 161 25.94 14.20 -33.87
N PRO A 162 26.41 15.45 -33.79
CA PRO A 162 27.68 15.74 -33.13
C PRO A 162 27.54 15.48 -31.63
N LEU A 163 28.35 14.54 -31.11
CA LEU A 163 28.48 14.23 -29.69
C LEU A 163 28.78 15.51 -28.90
N LYS A 164 27.77 16.03 -28.21
CA LYS A 164 27.89 17.18 -27.32
C LYS A 164 28.74 16.77 -26.11
N LYS A 165 30.03 17.08 -26.16
CA LYS A 165 30.95 17.09 -25.01
C LYS A 165 30.36 18.00 -23.91
N LYS A 166 29.71 17.40 -22.92
CA LYS A 166 29.31 18.10 -21.68
C LYS A 166 30.57 18.32 -20.84
N ARG A 167 31.11 19.54 -20.88
CA ARG A 167 32.14 19.98 -19.93
C ARG A 167 31.50 20.11 -18.54
N LEU A 168 32.02 19.38 -17.56
CA LEU A 168 31.67 19.52 -16.15
C LEU A 168 32.47 20.71 -15.56
N VAL A 169 31.82 21.50 -14.71
CA VAL A 169 32.49 22.51 -13.89
C VAL A 169 33.38 21.75 -12.90
N ASN A 170 34.69 22.06 -12.91
CA ASN A 170 35.79 21.52 -12.09
C ASN A 170 36.62 20.35 -12.67
N GLY A 171 36.71 20.20 -14.00
CA GLY A 171 37.87 19.55 -14.63
C GLY A 171 38.07 18.04 -14.42
N ALA A 172 37.26 17.36 -13.61
CA ALA A 172 37.33 15.92 -13.45
C ALA A 172 36.59 15.20 -14.60
N VAL A 173 37.34 14.43 -15.38
CA VAL A 173 36.81 13.58 -16.45
C VAL A 173 36.21 12.32 -15.82
N ILE A 174 34.88 12.16 -15.91
CA ILE A 174 34.22 10.92 -15.50
C ILE A 174 34.43 9.91 -16.63
N THR A 175 35.41 9.02 -16.48
CA THR A 175 35.54 7.81 -17.30
C THR A 175 34.60 6.74 -16.76
N PHE A 176 33.62 6.31 -17.56
CA PHE A 176 32.78 5.16 -17.24
C PHE A 176 33.64 3.87 -17.25
N ARG A 177 33.84 3.25 -16.07
CA ARG A 177 34.50 1.94 -15.96
C ARG A 177 33.55 0.85 -16.46
N LYS A 178 34.05 -0.02 -17.34
CA LYS A 178 33.36 -1.24 -17.78
C LYS A 178 33.55 -2.32 -16.70
N PRO A 179 32.56 -3.20 -16.44
CA PRO A 179 32.66 -4.18 -15.36
C PRO A 179 33.83 -5.15 -15.62
N GLY A 180 34.81 -5.19 -14.72
CA GLY A 180 35.91 -6.17 -14.74
C GLY A 180 37.32 -5.69 -14.39
N ASP A 181 37.55 -4.39 -14.16
CA ASP A 181 38.91 -3.87 -13.88
C ASP A 181 39.19 -3.76 -12.37
N ALA A 182 40.09 -4.61 -11.89
CA ALA A 182 40.50 -4.71 -10.49
C ALA A 182 41.90 -4.09 -10.32
N SER A 183 41.94 -2.86 -9.80
CA SER A 183 43.15 -2.28 -9.22
C SER A 183 42.74 -1.34 -8.09
N GLY A 184 43.06 -1.74 -6.87
CA GLY A 184 42.82 -0.96 -5.66
C GLY A 184 43.81 0.20 -5.53
N GLU A 185 43.36 1.27 -4.89
CA GLU A 185 44.16 2.13 -4.04
C GLU A 185 43.22 2.98 -3.17
N GLU A 186 43.52 2.96 -1.88
CA GLU A 186 42.81 3.64 -0.79
C GLU A 186 43.13 5.15 -0.85
N SER A 187 42.14 6.00 -0.58
CA SER A 187 42.38 7.41 -0.27
C SER A 187 41.32 7.88 0.72
N ASP A 188 41.76 8.02 1.97
CA ASP A 188 41.06 8.64 3.08
C ASP A 188 40.65 10.09 2.80
N GLY A 189 39.52 10.50 3.39
CA GLY A 189 39.14 11.90 3.54
C GLY A 189 37.64 12.15 3.71
N ASP A 190 37.17 12.12 4.97
CA ASP A 190 36.18 13.01 5.64
C ASP A 190 34.92 13.45 4.87
N ALA A 191 33.70 13.50 5.39
CA ALA A 191 32.98 13.07 6.58
C ALA A 191 31.50 13.45 6.29
N ASP A 192 30.55 12.83 6.99
CA ASP A 192 29.14 13.22 7.13
C ASP A 192 28.19 12.96 5.94
N ASP A 193 27.50 11.82 6.00
CA ASP A 193 26.02 11.72 6.12
C ASP A 193 25.60 10.27 5.77
N VAL A 194 25.89 9.34 6.69
CA VAL A 194 25.41 7.96 6.59
C VAL A 194 23.97 7.94 7.13
N GLY A 195 23.02 7.65 6.24
CA GLY A 195 21.59 7.54 6.56
C GLY A 195 21.30 6.59 7.73
N PRO A 196 20.13 6.73 8.38
CA PRO A 196 19.89 6.14 9.69
C PRO A 196 19.98 4.61 9.64
N ALA A 197 20.89 4.07 10.45
CA ALA A 197 21.02 2.64 10.72
C ALA A 197 19.75 2.09 11.42
N PRO A 198 19.43 0.80 11.23
CA PRO A 198 18.28 0.17 11.88
C PRO A 198 18.51 0.09 13.39
N VAL A 199 17.49 0.52 14.16
CA VAL A 199 17.48 0.39 15.62
C VAL A 199 17.52 -1.07 16.04
N ALA A 200 18.51 -1.39 16.87
CA ALA A 200 18.72 -2.69 17.47
C ALA A 200 17.58 -3.07 18.43
N GLU A 201 17.25 -4.37 18.46
CA GLU A 201 16.34 -5.01 19.40
C GLU A 201 16.75 -4.73 20.84
N SER A 202 15.91 -4.01 21.58
CA SER A 202 16.00 -3.91 23.03
C SER A 202 15.20 -5.04 23.68
N MET A 203 15.90 -5.76 24.53
CA MET A 203 15.49 -6.90 25.33
C MET A 203 14.14 -6.73 26.05
N ILE A 204 13.39 -7.83 26.09
CA ILE A 204 12.21 -8.05 26.91
C ILE A 204 12.64 -7.92 28.39
N GLN A 205 12.12 -6.92 29.09
CA GLN A 205 12.17 -6.84 30.56
C GLN A 205 10.83 -7.34 31.12
N ASP A 206 10.94 -8.21 32.13
CA ASP A 206 9.86 -8.89 32.82
C ASP A 206 8.80 -7.94 33.38
N VAL A 207 7.54 -8.31 33.17
CA VAL A 207 6.35 -7.57 33.64
C VAL A 207 6.16 -7.81 35.14
N ALA A 208 6.41 -6.79 35.96
CA ALA A 208 5.97 -6.74 37.35
C ALA A 208 4.43 -6.59 37.44
N PRO A 209 3.76 -7.15 38.47
CA PRO A 209 2.31 -7.14 38.57
C PRO A 209 1.78 -5.71 38.82
N ILE A 210 0.67 -5.40 38.15
CA ILE A 210 -0.03 -4.11 38.18
C ILE A 210 -0.63 -3.90 39.59
N GLU A 211 -0.19 -2.84 40.28
CA GLU A 211 -0.79 -2.36 41.53
C GLU A 211 -2.15 -1.68 41.25
N ASP A 212 -3.05 -1.80 42.24
CA ASP A 212 -4.46 -1.41 42.19
C ASP A 212 -4.70 0.05 41.78
N VAL A 213 -5.58 0.23 40.78
CA VAL A 213 -6.06 1.54 40.33
C VAL A 213 -7.12 2.06 41.32
N PRO A 214 -7.06 3.30 41.83
CA PRO A 214 -8.08 3.82 42.74
C PRO A 214 -9.42 3.96 42.02
N GLN A 215 -10.45 3.27 42.53
CA GLN A 215 -11.83 3.42 42.07
C GLN A 215 -12.35 4.83 42.39
N ALA A 216 -12.74 5.59 41.37
CA ALA A 216 -13.47 6.83 41.56
C ALA A 216 -14.93 6.52 41.97
N GLU A 217 -15.31 6.92 43.18
CA GLU A 217 -16.70 6.81 43.66
C GLU A 217 -17.62 7.69 42.80
N GLY A 218 -18.67 7.07 42.24
CA GLY A 218 -19.68 7.78 41.44
C GLY A 218 -20.51 8.76 42.27
N ALA A 219 -20.92 9.86 41.65
CA ALA A 219 -21.71 10.92 42.29
C ALA A 219 -23.05 10.39 42.83
N LYS A 220 -23.25 10.55 44.14
CA LYS A 220 -24.53 10.28 44.82
C LYS A 220 -25.52 11.39 44.48
N LEU A 221 -26.60 11.04 43.78
CA LEU A 221 -27.72 11.94 43.51
C LEU A 221 -28.69 11.90 44.69
N THR A 222 -28.77 12.99 45.44
CA THR A 222 -29.79 13.21 46.47
C THR A 222 -31.04 13.76 45.81
N ILE A 223 -32.15 13.02 45.87
CA ILE A 223 -33.46 13.48 45.43
C ILE A 223 -34.06 14.27 46.59
N ILE A 224 -34.37 15.54 46.35
CA ILE A 224 -35.14 16.38 47.28
C ILE A 224 -36.58 16.32 46.79
N GLU A 225 -37.47 15.76 47.62
CA GLU A 225 -38.92 15.80 47.41
C GLU A 225 -39.43 17.11 48.02
N ASP A 226 -39.91 18.03 47.17
CA ASP A 226 -40.62 19.23 47.61
C ASP A 226 -42.09 18.87 47.87
N GLU A 227 -42.56 19.14 49.10
CA GLU A 227 -43.98 19.08 49.52
C GLU A 227 -44.84 20.19 48.89
#